data_AF-A0A2S2PIC6-F1
#
_entry.id   AF-A0A2S2PIC6-F1
#
_cell.length_a   1.000
_cell.length_b   1.000
_cell.length_c   1.000
_cell.angle_alpha   90.00
_cell.angle_beta   90.00
_cell.angle_gamma   90.00
#
_symmetry.space_group_name_H-M   'P 1'
#
loop_
_entity.id
_entity.type
_entity.pdbx_description
1 polymer ?
#
loop_
_entity_poly.entity_id
_entity_poly.type
_entity_poly.pdbx_seq_one_letter_code
_entity_poly.pdbx_strand_id
1 'polypeptide(L)'
;MERTFSIFMVVLMTVIVVALGDQLQCKDPNGQPVDWFTAIKLPNLKSNLSDGTVYVYMDAKNPEWTYFTGIITEKSAIGHTVSQMYTTSKTYNESIMWIVYNDEPTNGPTTFTKGHSKGTVIADNSSGLWLVHSVPIFPQLPYQNNNSYTYPKTGVKYGQSFLCMSMTAEELDKVGNQLIKNEVLVYGSHFGGDLKSTYPGLYNATLPHKTPRVKNDEARLQPLRSAEGVEFLSISK
;
A
#
# COMPACT_ATOMS: atom_id res chain seq x y z
N MET A 1 -65.15 19.56 32.08
CA MET A 1 -64.61 18.21 31.82
C MET A 1 -63.70 18.34 30.62
N GLU A 2 -62.48 18.82 30.85
CA GLU A 2 -61.49 19.08 29.80
C GLU A 2 -60.67 17.81 29.57
N ARG A 3 -60.55 17.37 28.31
CA ARG A 3 -59.66 16.28 27.91
C ARG A 3 -58.57 16.86 27.03
N THR A 4 -57.39 16.99 27.60
CA THR A 4 -56.14 17.33 26.92
C THR A 4 -55.73 16.19 25.98
N PHE A 5 -55.58 16.50 24.68
CA PHE A 5 -54.96 15.60 23.72
C PHE A 5 -53.44 15.79 23.74
N SER A 6 -52.70 14.76 24.14
CA SER A 6 -51.23 14.72 24.01
C SER A 6 -50.86 14.20 22.63
N ILE A 7 -50.17 15.03 21.84
CA ILE A 7 -49.61 14.64 20.54
C ILE A 7 -48.20 14.10 20.78
N PHE A 8 -47.99 12.81 20.54
CA PHE A 8 -46.66 12.20 20.54
C PHE A 8 -45.96 12.52 19.22
N MET A 9 -44.92 13.35 19.26
CA MET A 9 -44.08 13.67 18.10
C MET A 9 -42.99 12.59 17.98
N VAL A 10 -43.15 11.67 17.03
CA VAL A 10 -42.13 10.66 16.69
C VAL A 10 -41.08 11.33 15.81
N VAL A 11 -39.89 11.58 16.35
CA VAL A 11 -38.75 12.07 15.59
C VAL A 11 -38.06 10.87 14.92
N LEU A 12 -38.29 10.70 13.63
CA LEU A 12 -37.64 9.69 12.81
C LEU A 12 -36.22 10.20 12.47
N MET A 13 -35.19 9.77 13.20
CA MET A 13 -33.80 10.02 12.81
C MET A 13 -33.45 9.13 11.62
N THR A 14 -33.47 9.70 10.41
CA THR A 14 -32.90 9.07 9.22
C THR A 14 -31.38 9.10 9.33
N VAL A 15 -30.78 7.97 9.70
CA VAL A 15 -29.33 7.76 9.56
C VAL A 15 -29.03 7.65 8.07
N ILE A 16 -28.51 8.73 7.48
CA ILE A 16 -27.96 8.70 6.13
C ILE A 16 -26.65 7.93 6.23
N VAL A 17 -26.69 6.63 5.96
CA VAL A 17 -25.48 5.85 5.69
C VAL A 17 -24.99 6.29 4.32
N VAL A 18 -24.11 7.29 4.30
CA VAL A 18 -23.34 7.58 3.09
C VAL A 18 -22.46 6.36 2.90
N ALA A 19 -22.75 5.55 1.87
CA ALA A 19 -21.83 4.54 1.41
C ALA A 19 -20.59 5.28 0.88
N LEU A 20 -19.65 5.57 1.77
CA LEU A 20 -18.29 5.92 1.38
C LEU A 20 -17.82 4.74 0.53
N GLY A 21 -17.61 4.99 -0.76
CA GLY A 21 -16.94 4.01 -1.62
C GLY A 21 -15.67 3.59 -0.90
N ASP A 22 -15.34 2.29 -0.97
CA ASP A 22 -14.23 1.72 -0.21
C ASP A 22 -12.93 2.45 -0.60
N GLN A 23 -12.51 3.39 0.25
CA GLN A 23 -11.35 4.25 0.01
C GLN A 23 -10.11 3.38 -0.18
N LEU A 24 -9.23 3.80 -1.09
CA LEU A 24 -7.96 3.12 -1.27
C LEU A 24 -7.10 3.27 -0.02
N GLN A 25 -6.82 2.14 0.64
CA GLN A 25 -6.15 2.08 1.94
C GLN A 25 -5.60 0.68 2.23
N CYS A 26 -4.78 0.54 3.26
CA CYS A 26 -4.31 -0.76 3.76
C CYS A 26 -5.48 -1.62 4.22
N LYS A 27 -5.38 -2.94 3.97
CA LYS A 27 -6.41 -3.92 4.32
C LYS A 27 -5.86 -4.98 5.27
N ASP A 28 -6.67 -5.36 6.25
CA ASP A 28 -6.37 -6.43 7.18
C ASP A 28 -6.58 -7.84 6.57
N PRO A 29 -6.29 -8.93 7.29
CA PRO A 29 -6.51 -10.30 6.80
C PRO A 29 -7.98 -10.66 6.52
N ASN A 30 -8.94 -9.83 6.94
CA ASN A 30 -10.37 -9.97 6.65
C ASN A 30 -10.83 -9.01 5.53
N GLY A 31 -9.90 -8.32 4.88
CA GLY A 31 -10.18 -7.34 3.83
C GLY A 31 -10.78 -6.04 4.35
N GLN A 32 -10.70 -5.76 5.65
CA GLN A 32 -11.24 -4.53 6.25
C GLN A 32 -10.20 -3.40 6.21
N PRO A 33 -10.64 -2.13 6.09
CA PRO A 33 -9.80 -0.95 6.25
C PRO A 33 -8.95 -0.95 7.52
N VAL A 34 -7.66 -0.64 7.45
CA VAL A 34 -6.82 -0.32 8.61
C VAL A 34 -5.90 0.86 8.31
N ASP A 35 -5.59 1.66 9.33
CA ASP A 35 -4.73 2.84 9.19
C ASP A 35 -3.28 2.47 8.86
N TRP A 36 -2.76 1.42 9.49
CA TRP A 36 -1.47 0.84 9.16
C TRP A 36 -1.45 -0.64 9.56
N PHE A 37 -0.56 -1.39 8.92
CA PHE A 37 -0.18 -2.72 9.40
C PHE A 37 1.30 -3.00 9.16
N THR A 38 1.85 -3.91 9.95
CA THR A 38 3.15 -4.53 9.71
C THR A 38 3.02 -6.04 9.69
N ALA A 39 3.83 -6.69 8.86
CA ALA A 39 3.86 -8.15 8.77
C ALA A 39 5.28 -8.66 8.56
N ILE A 40 5.57 -9.81 9.16
CA ILE A 40 6.82 -10.55 8.95
C ILE A 40 6.46 -11.96 8.50
N LYS A 41 6.72 -12.25 7.23
CA LYS A 41 6.65 -13.59 6.70
C LYS A 41 7.83 -14.40 7.21
N LEU A 42 7.57 -15.60 7.70
CA LEU A 42 8.59 -16.52 8.17
C LEU A 42 9.30 -17.19 6.98
N PRO A 43 10.60 -17.52 7.08
CA PRO A 43 11.26 -18.33 6.06
C PRO A 43 10.63 -19.73 5.96
N ASN A 44 10.94 -20.45 4.89
CA ASN A 44 10.67 -21.88 4.84
C ASN A 44 11.66 -22.59 5.76
N LEU A 45 11.16 -23.09 6.90
CA LEU A 45 11.97 -23.72 7.94
C LEU A 45 12.10 -25.23 7.76
N LYS A 46 11.53 -25.81 6.68
CA LYS A 46 11.45 -27.27 6.47
C LYS A 46 10.96 -28.05 7.70
N SER A 47 10.08 -27.43 8.48
CA SER A 47 9.48 -27.96 9.69
C SER A 47 7.98 -27.62 9.70
N ASN A 48 7.25 -28.17 10.67
CA ASN A 48 5.83 -27.87 10.87
C ASN A 48 5.56 -26.40 11.25
N LEU A 49 6.59 -25.62 11.61
CA LEU A 49 6.45 -24.22 11.99
C LEU A 49 6.18 -23.29 10.81
N SER A 50 6.79 -23.54 9.64
CA SER A 50 6.60 -22.69 8.46
C SER A 50 7.12 -23.36 7.19
N ASP A 51 6.26 -23.46 6.19
CA ASP A 51 6.58 -23.81 4.81
C ASP A 51 6.99 -22.58 3.96
N GLY A 52 7.12 -21.41 4.60
CA GLY A 52 7.40 -20.15 3.95
C GLY A 52 6.17 -19.33 3.56
N THR A 53 4.96 -19.79 3.92
CA THR A 53 3.69 -19.07 3.71
C THR A 53 3.08 -18.48 4.98
N VAL A 54 3.62 -18.87 6.15
CA VAL A 54 3.23 -18.37 7.47
C VAL A 54 3.81 -16.97 7.69
N TYR A 55 3.03 -16.10 8.33
CA TYR A 55 3.45 -14.75 8.70
C TYR A 55 2.89 -14.34 10.05
N VAL A 56 3.61 -13.48 10.75
CA VAL A 56 3.08 -12.75 11.90
C VAL A 56 2.64 -11.36 11.43
N TYR A 57 1.56 -10.86 12.01
CA TYR A 57 0.87 -9.64 11.59
C TYR A 57 0.45 -8.83 12.81
N MET A 58 0.46 -7.51 12.65
CA MET A 58 0.00 -6.53 13.64
C MET A 58 -0.55 -5.31 12.89
N ASP A 59 -1.61 -4.70 13.41
CA ASP A 59 -2.23 -3.51 12.79
C ASP A 59 -2.67 -2.47 13.82
N ALA A 60 -3.20 -1.36 13.32
CA ALA A 60 -3.70 -0.25 14.14
C ALA A 60 -4.83 -0.64 15.12
N LYS A 61 -5.63 -1.66 14.81
CA LYS A 61 -6.76 -2.13 15.62
C LYS A 61 -6.35 -3.23 16.60
N ASN A 62 -5.35 -4.04 16.23
CA ASN A 62 -4.86 -5.20 16.94
C ASN A 62 -3.32 -5.09 17.06
N PRO A 63 -2.81 -4.34 18.07
CA PRO A 63 -1.38 -4.09 18.25
C PRO A 63 -0.63 -5.27 18.88
N GLU A 64 -1.04 -6.51 18.60
CA GLU A 64 -0.41 -7.74 19.06
C GLU A 64 -0.04 -8.65 17.88
N TRP A 65 1.15 -9.27 17.95
CA TRP A 65 1.61 -10.18 16.91
C TRP A 65 0.76 -11.44 16.86
N THR A 66 0.02 -11.60 15.76
CA THR A 66 -0.84 -12.77 15.52
C THR A 66 -0.34 -13.56 14.31
N TYR A 67 -0.37 -14.89 14.41
CA TYR A 67 0.01 -15.78 13.32
C TYR A 67 -1.12 -15.92 12.30
N PHE A 68 -0.75 -15.85 11.03
CA PHE A 68 -1.60 -16.11 9.88
C PHE A 68 -0.87 -16.99 8.87
N THR A 69 -1.64 -17.59 7.97
CA THR A 69 -1.13 -18.44 6.88
C THR A 69 -1.56 -17.90 5.53
N GLY A 70 -0.91 -18.34 4.46
CA GLY A 70 -1.37 -18.03 3.10
C GLY A 70 -1.06 -16.59 2.65
N ILE A 71 0.07 -16.02 3.09
CA ILE A 71 0.54 -14.69 2.61
C ILE A 71 0.62 -14.61 1.07
N ILE A 72 0.81 -15.77 0.43
CA ILE A 72 0.94 -15.91 -1.01
C ILE A 72 -0.39 -15.78 -1.76
N THR A 73 -1.50 -15.64 -1.03
CA THR A 73 -2.86 -15.57 -1.59
C THR A 73 -3.41 -14.14 -1.53
N GLU A 74 -4.39 -13.88 -2.39
CA GLU A 74 -5.18 -12.65 -2.44
C GLU A 74 -5.98 -12.38 -1.15
N LYS A 75 -6.16 -13.41 -0.31
CA LYS A 75 -6.89 -13.36 0.97
C LYS A 75 -6.04 -12.96 2.17
N SER A 76 -4.74 -12.71 1.96
CA SER A 76 -3.88 -12.16 3.02
C SER A 76 -4.06 -10.64 3.11
N ALA A 77 -3.61 -10.03 4.21
CA ALA A 77 -3.58 -8.56 4.31
C ALA A 77 -2.81 -7.91 3.14
N ILE A 78 -1.67 -8.49 2.77
CA ILE A 78 -0.86 -8.06 1.61
C ILE A 78 -1.65 -8.26 0.32
N GLY A 79 -2.31 -9.42 0.18
CA GLY A 79 -3.17 -9.77 -0.95
C GLY A 79 -4.30 -8.78 -1.14
N HIS A 80 -5.11 -8.53 -0.12
CA HIS A 80 -6.21 -7.57 -0.14
C HIS A 80 -5.72 -6.16 -0.47
N THR A 81 -4.61 -5.74 0.16
CA THR A 81 -4.02 -4.41 -0.03
C THR A 81 -3.56 -4.19 -1.47
N VAL A 82 -2.71 -5.08 -2.00
CA VAL A 82 -2.14 -4.95 -3.35
C VAL A 82 -3.20 -5.22 -4.42
N SER A 83 -4.23 -6.03 -4.13
CA SER A 83 -5.27 -6.34 -5.10
C SER A 83 -6.07 -5.13 -5.57
N GLN A 84 -6.08 -4.05 -4.78
CA GLN A 84 -6.69 -2.77 -5.16
C GLN A 84 -6.06 -2.13 -6.41
N MET A 85 -4.84 -2.54 -6.80
CA MET A 85 -4.19 -2.10 -8.05
C MET A 85 -4.80 -2.77 -9.30
N TYR A 86 -5.38 -3.96 -9.15
CA TYR A 86 -5.81 -4.77 -10.29
C TYR A 86 -7.28 -4.57 -10.60
N THR A 87 -7.59 -4.27 -11.86
CA THR A 87 -8.97 -4.14 -12.31
C THR A 87 -9.12 -4.40 -13.80
N THR A 88 -10.27 -4.90 -14.23
CA THR A 88 -10.68 -4.91 -15.64
C THR A 88 -11.63 -3.74 -15.97
N SER A 89 -12.08 -3.00 -14.96
CA SER A 89 -12.97 -1.84 -15.14
C SER A 89 -12.18 -0.63 -15.61
N LYS A 90 -12.48 -0.14 -16.81
CA LYS A 90 -11.89 1.08 -17.36
C LYS A 90 -12.16 2.29 -16.45
N THR A 91 -13.39 2.43 -15.95
CA THR A 91 -13.78 3.55 -15.07
C THR A 91 -13.00 3.52 -13.76
N TYR A 92 -12.82 2.35 -13.14
CA TYR A 92 -12.02 2.24 -11.92
C TYR A 92 -10.53 2.53 -12.22
N ASN A 93 -10.02 2.03 -13.34
CA ASN A 93 -8.63 2.32 -13.73
C ASN A 93 -8.42 3.84 -13.98
N GLU A 94 -9.42 4.54 -14.50
CA GLU A 94 -9.39 6.01 -14.66
C GLU A 94 -9.51 6.77 -13.32
N SER A 95 -9.99 6.14 -12.25
CA SER A 95 -10.13 6.77 -10.92
C SER A 95 -8.98 6.49 -9.96
N ILE A 96 -7.98 5.68 -10.35
CA ILE A 96 -6.86 5.31 -9.49
C ILE A 96 -5.50 5.59 -10.14
N MET A 97 -4.47 5.67 -9.32
CA MET A 97 -3.07 5.65 -9.71
C MET A 97 -2.34 4.58 -8.92
N TRP A 98 -1.24 4.09 -9.49
CA TRP A 98 -0.33 3.20 -8.78
C TRP A 98 1.10 3.36 -9.27
N ILE A 99 2.05 3.11 -8.38
CA ILE A 99 3.49 3.07 -8.66
C ILE A 99 4.05 1.83 -7.99
N VAL A 100 4.84 1.06 -8.73
CA VAL A 100 5.58 -0.08 -8.17
C VAL A 100 7.07 0.10 -8.44
N TYR A 101 7.87 -0.14 -7.41
CA TYR A 101 9.31 -0.05 -7.47
C TYR A 101 9.95 -1.26 -6.83
N ASN A 102 11.03 -1.76 -7.43
CA ASN A 102 11.75 -2.95 -7.00
C ASN A 102 13.11 -2.99 -7.72
N ASP A 103 14.21 -3.15 -6.99
CA ASP A 103 15.55 -3.35 -7.57
C ASP A 103 15.71 -4.72 -8.26
N GLU A 104 14.76 -5.63 -8.03
CA GLU A 104 14.63 -6.94 -8.69
C GLU A 104 13.23 -7.05 -9.33
N PRO A 105 12.95 -6.30 -10.41
CA PRO A 105 11.60 -6.13 -10.94
C PRO A 105 11.09 -7.38 -11.69
N THR A 106 9.77 -7.44 -11.92
CA THR A 106 9.13 -8.57 -12.62
C THR A 106 9.32 -8.55 -14.14
N ASN A 107 9.75 -7.44 -14.71
CA ASN A 107 9.81 -7.18 -16.15
C ASN A 107 11.21 -6.76 -16.63
N GLY A 108 12.25 -6.97 -15.83
CA GLY A 108 13.60 -6.53 -16.15
C GLY A 108 14.68 -7.20 -15.29
N PRO A 109 15.96 -6.91 -15.58
CA PRO A 109 17.07 -7.44 -14.80
C PRO A 109 17.15 -6.77 -13.43
N THR A 110 17.77 -7.48 -12.47
CA THR A 110 18.21 -6.89 -11.20
C THR A 110 19.16 -5.72 -11.45
N THR A 111 18.98 -4.65 -10.69
CA THR A 111 19.90 -3.50 -10.68
C THR A 111 20.71 -3.46 -9.40
N PHE A 112 22.00 -3.12 -9.53
CA PHE A 112 22.91 -2.90 -8.41
C PHE A 112 23.34 -1.42 -8.32
N THR A 113 22.77 -0.56 -9.17
CA THR A 113 23.10 0.87 -9.25
C THR A 113 21.98 1.78 -8.74
N LYS A 114 20.83 1.20 -8.41
CA LYS A 114 19.67 1.87 -7.81
C LYS A 114 19.49 1.41 -6.37
N GLY A 115 18.67 2.11 -5.60
CA GLY A 115 18.45 1.78 -4.20
C GLY A 115 17.86 0.38 -4.04
N HIS A 116 18.38 -0.37 -3.05
CA HIS A 116 17.84 -1.66 -2.63
C HIS A 116 16.52 -1.47 -1.88
N SER A 117 15.49 -1.09 -2.62
CA SER A 117 14.20 -0.66 -2.09
C SER A 117 13.08 -1.18 -2.96
N LYS A 118 12.01 -1.62 -2.31
CA LYS A 118 10.87 -2.25 -2.96
C LYS A 118 9.56 -1.79 -2.30
N GLY A 119 8.52 -1.61 -3.11
CA GLY A 119 7.23 -1.16 -2.59
C GLY A 119 6.22 -0.80 -3.67
N THR A 120 5.03 -0.48 -3.17
CA THR A 120 3.83 -0.21 -3.96
C THR A 120 3.10 0.99 -3.38
N VAL A 121 2.71 1.92 -4.23
CA VAL A 121 1.81 3.02 -3.91
C VAL A 121 0.54 2.84 -4.72
N ILE A 122 -0.63 2.98 -4.08
CA ILE A 122 -1.95 2.92 -4.74
C ILE A 122 -2.80 4.04 -4.16
N ALA A 123 -3.44 4.85 -5.00
CA ALA A 123 -4.23 5.98 -4.52
C ALA A 123 -5.40 6.34 -5.44
N ASP A 124 -6.43 6.92 -4.85
CA ASP A 124 -7.50 7.65 -5.55
C ASP A 124 -7.31 9.16 -5.34
N ASN A 125 -8.32 9.97 -5.65
CA ASN A 125 -8.23 11.43 -5.56
C ASN A 125 -8.16 11.98 -4.12
N SER A 126 -8.41 11.16 -3.09
CA SER A 126 -8.60 11.59 -1.70
C SER A 126 -7.66 10.91 -0.72
N SER A 127 -7.34 9.64 -0.95
CA SER A 127 -6.50 8.84 -0.09
C SER A 127 -5.70 7.81 -0.89
N GLY A 128 -4.78 7.14 -0.20
CA GLY A 128 -4.11 5.99 -0.75
C GLY A 128 -3.32 5.25 0.32
N LEU A 129 -2.45 4.38 -0.15
CA LEU A 129 -1.57 3.58 0.68
C LEU A 129 -0.16 3.57 0.13
N TRP A 130 0.80 3.44 1.04
CA TRP A 130 2.18 3.11 0.73
C TRP A 130 2.58 1.81 1.43
N LEU A 131 2.86 0.79 0.63
CA LEU A 131 3.36 -0.51 1.07
C LEU A 131 4.87 -0.59 0.80
N VAL A 132 5.68 -0.63 1.85
CA VAL A 132 7.11 -0.94 1.79
C VAL A 132 7.29 -2.43 2.05
N HIS A 133 8.11 -3.12 1.26
CA HIS A 133 8.37 -4.55 1.46
C HIS A 133 9.79 -4.97 1.06
N SER A 134 10.14 -6.22 1.34
CA SER A 134 11.43 -6.81 0.95
C SER A 134 11.35 -7.87 -0.16
N VAL A 135 10.15 -8.20 -0.66
CA VAL A 135 9.92 -9.28 -1.65
C VAL A 135 10.46 -8.94 -3.05
N PRO A 136 11.46 -9.66 -3.59
CA PRO A 136 11.89 -9.52 -4.98
C PRO A 136 10.81 -10.00 -5.96
N ILE A 137 10.77 -9.45 -7.18
CA ILE A 137 9.85 -9.92 -8.25
C ILE A 137 8.38 -9.78 -7.80
N PHE A 138 8.07 -8.70 -7.08
CA PHE A 138 6.73 -8.42 -6.56
C PHE A 138 6.46 -6.90 -6.53
N PRO A 139 5.20 -6.48 -6.77
CA PRO A 139 4.10 -7.28 -7.34
C PRO A 139 4.23 -7.48 -8.86
N GLN A 140 3.43 -8.36 -9.46
CA GLN A 140 3.28 -8.37 -10.92
C GLN A 140 2.46 -7.16 -11.38
N LEU A 141 2.74 -6.64 -12.57
CA LEU A 141 1.97 -5.56 -13.16
C LEU A 141 0.62 -6.08 -13.64
N PRO A 142 -0.45 -5.25 -13.66
CA PRO A 142 -1.80 -5.73 -14.01
C PRO A 142 -1.87 -6.46 -15.35
N TYR A 143 -1.10 -6.02 -16.34
CA TYR A 143 -1.01 -6.63 -17.68
C TYR A 143 -0.11 -7.87 -17.78
N GLN A 144 0.65 -8.22 -16.73
CA GLN A 144 1.49 -9.43 -16.73
C GLN A 144 0.71 -10.68 -16.29
N ASN A 145 -0.40 -10.51 -15.58
CA ASN A 145 -1.07 -11.62 -14.90
C ASN A 145 -2.60 -11.43 -14.81
N ASN A 146 -3.23 -11.10 -15.93
CA ASN A 146 -4.69 -11.03 -16.07
C ASN A 146 -5.39 -10.22 -14.96
N ASN A 147 -4.79 -9.11 -14.52
CA ASN A 147 -5.31 -8.30 -13.41
C ASN A 147 -5.57 -9.12 -12.13
N SER A 148 -4.61 -9.95 -11.72
CA SER A 148 -4.72 -10.73 -10.49
C SER A 148 -3.45 -10.71 -9.66
N TYR A 149 -3.64 -10.80 -8.34
CA TYR A 149 -2.55 -10.88 -7.37
C TYR A 149 -1.77 -12.18 -7.51
N THR A 150 -0.45 -12.06 -7.48
CA THR A 150 0.47 -13.20 -7.34
C THR A 150 1.55 -12.88 -6.36
N TYR A 151 2.07 -13.95 -5.76
CA TYR A 151 3.26 -13.91 -4.93
C TYR A 151 4.36 -14.77 -5.58
N PRO A 152 5.59 -14.26 -5.71
CA PRO A 152 6.64 -14.99 -6.42
C PRO A 152 7.03 -16.26 -5.65
N LYS A 153 7.19 -17.37 -6.36
CA LYS A 153 7.61 -18.65 -5.78
C LYS A 153 8.94 -18.54 -5.04
N THR A 154 9.86 -17.70 -5.52
CA THR A 154 11.15 -17.43 -4.87
C THR A 154 10.99 -16.71 -3.53
N GLY A 155 9.91 -15.93 -3.37
CA GLY A 155 9.61 -15.17 -2.17
C GLY A 155 9.25 -16.01 -0.95
N VAL A 156 9.01 -17.33 -1.08
CA VAL A 156 8.69 -18.20 0.06
C VAL A 156 9.93 -18.64 0.83
N LYS A 157 11.12 -18.60 0.20
CA LYS A 157 12.35 -19.18 0.75
C LYS A 157 12.82 -18.48 2.03
N TYR A 158 12.95 -17.16 1.99
CA TYR A 158 13.47 -16.34 3.09
C TYR A 158 12.36 -15.61 3.83
N GLY A 159 12.67 -15.08 5.01
CA GLY A 159 11.77 -14.16 5.70
C GLY A 159 11.60 -12.87 4.89
N GLN A 160 10.43 -12.23 5.01
CA GLN A 160 10.10 -10.99 4.30
C GLN A 160 9.35 -10.04 5.24
N SER A 161 9.65 -8.75 5.18
CA SER A 161 8.99 -7.71 5.96
C SER A 161 8.06 -6.88 5.10
N PHE A 162 6.98 -6.40 5.69
CA PHE A 162 5.99 -5.52 5.08
C PHE A 162 5.58 -4.43 6.08
N LEU A 163 5.44 -3.21 5.60
CA LEU A 163 4.81 -2.10 6.30
C LEU A 163 3.87 -1.39 5.34
N CYS A 164 2.59 -1.32 5.68
CA CYS A 164 1.60 -0.56 4.93
C CYS A 164 1.10 0.61 5.77
N MET A 165 1.04 1.79 5.16
CA MET A 165 0.48 3.01 5.75
C MET A 165 -0.64 3.52 4.85
N SER A 166 -1.85 3.66 5.39
CA SER A 166 -2.95 4.40 4.77
C SER A 166 -2.70 5.87 5.01
N MET A 167 -2.83 6.70 3.98
CA MET A 167 -2.39 8.09 4.02
C MET A 167 -3.40 8.99 3.31
N THR A 168 -3.52 10.23 3.77
CA THR A 168 -4.21 11.27 3.00
C THR A 168 -3.46 11.57 1.72
N ALA A 169 -4.13 12.16 0.72
CA ALA A 169 -3.47 12.53 -0.52
C ALA A 169 -2.23 13.44 -0.29
N GLU A 170 -2.32 14.39 0.64
CA GLU A 170 -1.22 15.31 0.98
C GLU A 170 -0.02 14.58 1.57
N GLU A 171 -0.24 13.70 2.55
CA GLU A 171 0.83 12.93 3.20
C GLU A 171 1.46 11.94 2.22
N LEU A 172 0.65 11.30 1.38
CA LEU A 172 1.12 10.34 0.40
C LEU A 172 1.99 11.00 -0.66
N ASP A 173 1.66 12.21 -1.14
CA ASP A 173 2.47 12.87 -2.18
C ASP A 173 3.91 13.18 -1.71
N LYS A 174 4.11 13.38 -0.39
CA LYS A 174 5.44 13.54 0.22
C LYS A 174 6.32 12.31 0.00
N VAL A 175 5.74 11.12 -0.20
CA VAL A 175 6.47 9.87 -0.49
C VAL A 175 7.22 9.95 -1.81
N GLY A 176 6.72 10.66 -2.83
CA GLY A 176 7.42 10.77 -4.12
C GLY A 176 8.84 11.30 -3.98
N ASN A 177 9.02 12.26 -3.08
CA ASN A 177 10.33 12.79 -2.72
C ASN A 177 11.26 11.76 -2.05
N GLN A 178 10.72 10.83 -1.27
CA GLN A 178 11.48 9.72 -0.69
C GLN A 178 11.90 8.72 -1.75
N LEU A 179 11.01 8.39 -2.70
CA LEU A 179 11.32 7.48 -3.80
C LEU A 179 12.47 8.01 -4.68
N ILE A 180 12.45 9.31 -5.00
CA ILE A 180 13.51 9.96 -5.77
C ILE A 180 14.84 9.89 -5.01
N LYS A 181 14.84 10.17 -3.70
CA LYS A 181 16.06 10.20 -2.89
C LYS A 181 16.64 8.82 -2.62
N ASN A 182 15.81 7.82 -2.44
CA ASN A 182 16.23 6.42 -2.37
C ASN A 182 16.69 5.88 -3.73
N GLU A 183 16.62 6.69 -4.81
CA GLU A 183 16.93 6.28 -6.17
C GLU A 183 16.28 4.95 -6.55
N VAL A 184 14.99 4.78 -6.22
CA VAL A 184 14.30 3.51 -6.44
C VAL A 184 14.19 3.19 -7.92
N LEU A 185 14.16 1.90 -8.25
CA LEU A 185 13.83 1.45 -9.60
C LEU A 185 12.31 1.32 -9.74
N VAL A 186 11.66 2.35 -10.27
CA VAL A 186 10.25 2.25 -10.71
C VAL A 186 10.20 1.39 -11.98
N TYR A 187 9.45 0.29 -11.94
CA TYR A 187 9.33 -0.64 -13.08
C TYR A 187 7.92 -0.69 -13.67
N GLY A 188 6.96 0.02 -13.05
CA GLY A 188 5.65 0.28 -13.59
C GLY A 188 4.94 1.40 -12.84
N SER A 189 4.12 2.15 -13.57
CA SER A 189 3.25 3.18 -13.00
C SER A 189 2.03 3.41 -13.88
N HIS A 190 0.94 3.87 -13.29
CA HIS A 190 -0.28 4.28 -13.96
C HIS A 190 -0.88 5.48 -13.23
N PHE A 191 -1.47 6.41 -13.98
CA PHE A 191 -2.20 7.56 -13.45
C PHE A 191 -3.47 7.75 -14.25
N GLY A 192 -4.62 7.44 -13.66
CA GLY A 192 -5.94 7.73 -14.21
C GLY A 192 -6.33 9.20 -14.05
N GLY A 193 -7.15 9.71 -14.98
CA GLY A 193 -7.72 11.05 -14.91
C GLY A 193 -6.70 12.15 -14.62
N ASP A 194 -7.02 13.00 -13.65
CA ASP A 194 -6.20 14.14 -13.21
C ASP A 194 -5.23 13.80 -12.06
N LEU A 195 -5.01 12.51 -11.75
CA LEU A 195 -4.22 12.11 -10.57
C LEU A 195 -2.74 12.51 -10.66
N LYS A 196 -2.22 12.84 -11.85
CA LYS A 196 -0.89 13.47 -11.99
C LYS A 196 -0.83 14.86 -11.36
N SER A 197 -1.93 15.60 -11.43
CA SER A 197 -2.09 16.93 -10.84
C SER A 197 -2.39 16.83 -9.35
N THR A 198 -3.12 15.79 -8.92
CA THR A 198 -3.35 15.50 -7.49
C THR A 198 -2.06 15.09 -6.78
N TYR A 199 -1.22 14.28 -7.43
CA TYR A 199 0.02 13.74 -6.87
C TYR A 199 1.26 14.14 -7.67
N PRO A 200 1.61 15.43 -7.71
CA PRO A 200 2.74 15.92 -8.50
C PRO A 200 4.09 15.36 -8.02
N GLY A 201 4.28 15.17 -6.71
CA GLY A 201 5.49 14.58 -6.13
C GLY A 201 5.68 13.12 -6.55
N LEU A 202 4.62 12.32 -6.47
CA LEU A 202 4.65 10.92 -6.92
C LEU A 202 4.76 10.80 -8.43
N TYR A 203 4.07 11.65 -9.20
CA TYR A 203 4.25 11.68 -10.66
C TYR A 203 5.70 12.00 -11.03
N ASN A 204 6.28 13.01 -10.40
CA ASN A 204 7.70 13.34 -10.60
C ASN A 204 8.62 12.15 -10.29
N ALA A 205 8.33 11.35 -9.27
CA ALA A 205 9.11 10.16 -8.92
C ALA A 205 9.16 9.09 -10.02
N THR A 206 8.18 9.07 -10.93
CA THR A 206 8.14 8.14 -12.07
C THR A 206 8.94 8.62 -13.29
N LEU A 207 9.38 9.88 -13.30
CA LEU A 207 10.12 10.46 -14.40
C LEU A 207 11.62 10.13 -14.30
N PRO A 208 12.39 10.22 -15.40
CA PRO A 208 13.82 10.01 -15.37
C PRO A 208 14.55 11.03 -14.48
N HIS A 209 15.24 10.56 -13.44
CA HIS A 209 16.10 11.38 -12.58
C HIS A 209 17.57 11.10 -12.88
N LYS A 210 18.38 12.17 -12.95
CA LYS A 210 19.84 12.03 -13.05
C LYS A 210 20.39 11.68 -11.68
N THR A 211 21.09 10.55 -11.58
CA THR A 211 21.89 10.23 -10.39
C THR A 211 23.00 11.29 -10.25
N PRO A 212 23.09 12.01 -9.13
CA PRO A 212 24.14 13.00 -8.90
C PRO A 212 25.54 12.37 -9.01
N ARG A 213 26.49 13.07 -9.63
CA ARG A 213 27.90 12.60 -9.72
C ARG A 213 28.62 12.64 -8.37
N VAL A 214 28.16 13.49 -7.46
CA VAL A 214 28.65 13.60 -6.09
C VAL A 214 27.58 13.03 -5.18
N LYS A 215 27.93 11.99 -4.41
CA LYS A 215 27.03 11.46 -3.38
C LYS A 215 26.84 12.52 -2.31
N ASN A 216 25.59 12.88 -2.04
CA ASN A 216 25.27 13.62 -0.84
C ASN A 216 25.10 12.58 0.28
N ASP A 217 26.01 12.57 1.26
CA ASP A 217 25.99 11.59 2.35
C ASP A 217 24.98 11.95 3.46
N GLU A 218 24.29 13.09 3.35
CA GLU A 218 23.29 13.51 4.32
C GLU A 218 22.01 12.69 4.20
N ALA A 219 21.64 12.03 5.30
CA ALA A 219 20.35 11.36 5.41
C ALA A 219 19.23 12.41 5.39
N ARG A 220 18.22 12.17 4.56
CA ARG A 220 17.00 12.98 4.55
C ARG A 220 15.97 12.36 5.49
N LEU A 221 15.48 13.19 6.40
CA LEU A 221 14.38 12.86 7.30
C LEU A 221 13.08 13.44 6.74
N GLN A 222 12.05 12.61 6.62
CA GLN A 222 10.71 13.03 6.23
C GLN A 222 9.71 12.46 7.23
N PRO A 223 9.21 13.30 8.16
CA PRO A 223 8.02 12.97 8.91
C PRO A 223 6.85 12.77 7.95
N LEU A 224 6.09 11.71 8.19
CA LEU A 224 4.89 11.33 7.47
C LEU A 224 3.82 11.01 8.51
N ARG A 225 2.56 11.20 8.12
CA ARG A 225 1.42 10.81 8.94
C ARG A 225 0.52 9.85 8.18
N SER A 226 0.03 8.84 8.89
CA SER A 226 -1.08 8.04 8.38
C SER A 226 -2.39 8.85 8.36
N ALA A 227 -3.43 8.28 7.77
CA ALA A 227 -4.75 8.89 7.67
C ALA A 227 -5.37 9.18 9.04
N GLU A 228 -5.14 8.31 10.04
CA GLU A 228 -5.59 8.51 11.43
C GLU A 228 -4.55 9.22 12.31
N GLY A 229 -3.44 9.70 11.73
CA GLY A 229 -2.50 10.60 12.40
C GLY A 229 -1.35 9.94 13.15
N VAL A 230 -1.10 8.64 12.94
CA VAL A 230 0.11 7.98 13.45
C VAL A 230 1.33 8.53 12.72
N GLU A 231 2.35 8.92 13.49
CA GLU A 231 3.57 9.49 12.93
C GLU A 231 4.56 8.39 12.52
N PHE A 232 5.05 8.49 11.29
CA PHE A 232 6.13 7.68 10.75
C PHE A 232 7.30 8.59 10.36
N LEU A 233 8.53 8.11 10.57
CA LEU A 233 9.72 8.80 10.10
C LEU A 233 10.34 8.02 8.94
N SER A 234 10.26 8.57 7.73
CA SER A 234 10.94 8.03 6.56
C SER A 234 12.35 8.61 6.47
N ILE A 235 13.35 7.74 6.34
CA ILE A 235 14.76 8.09 6.29
C ILE A 235 15.32 7.57 4.96
N SER A 236 15.84 8.46 4.12
CA SER A 236 16.50 8.13 2.86
C SER A 236 17.98 8.51 2.88
N LYS A 237 18.80 7.71 2.19
CA LYS A 237 20.25 7.91 2.02
C LYS A 237 20.69 7.42 0.65
#